data_AF-A0A356HW23-F1
#
_entry.id   AF-A0A356HW23-F1
#
_cell.length_a   1.000
_cell.length_b   1.000
_cell.length_c   1.000
_cell.angle_alpha   90.00
_cell.angle_beta   90.00
_cell.angle_gamma   90.00
#
_symmetry.space_group_name_H-M   'P 1'
#
loop_
_entity.id
_entity.type
_entity.pdbx_description
1 polymer ?
#
loop_
_entity_poly.entity_id
_entity_poly.type
_entity_poly.pdbx_seq_one_letter_code
_entity_poly.pdbx_strand_id
1 'polypeptide(L)'
;MGETSDNCQPFSIITSRNDSPVKIQDGAVSDNGKVWGTYIHGIFDNDEFRTDFLNEIRSKKGLPLQKKISFRDKKDENIKTLADVVRNNIDIKKIYDIAGLAKRC
;
A
#
# COMPACT_ATOMS: atom_id res chain seq x y z
N MET A 1 -15.89 -13.04 0.60
CA MET A 1 -14.42 -13.18 0.72
C MET A 1 -14.02 -14.14 -0.38
N GLY A 2 -12.96 -13.85 -1.14
CA GLY A 2 -12.48 -14.81 -2.14
C GLY A 2 -12.08 -16.10 -1.49
N GLU A 3 -12.50 -17.20 -2.07
CA GLU A 3 -12.10 -18.54 -1.71
C GLU A 3 -11.31 -19.10 -2.89
N THR A 4 -10.17 -19.74 -2.61
CA THR A 4 -9.46 -20.50 -3.61
C THR A 4 -10.25 -21.79 -3.86
N SER A 5 -11.03 -21.82 -4.94
CA SER A 5 -11.66 -23.05 -5.45
C SER A 5 -10.76 -23.71 -6.48
N ASP A 6 -10.93 -25.02 -6.68
CA ASP A 6 -10.14 -25.87 -7.58
C ASP A 6 -8.70 -26.13 -7.11
N ASN A 7 -8.06 -27.14 -7.73
CA ASN A 7 -6.75 -27.69 -7.38
C ASN A 7 -5.57 -26.76 -7.75
N CYS A 8 -5.72 -25.44 -7.56
CA CYS A 8 -4.74 -24.43 -7.90
C CYS A 8 -3.86 -24.05 -6.69
N GLN A 9 -2.65 -23.55 -6.96
CA GLN A 9 -1.76 -23.09 -5.89
C GLN A 9 -2.29 -21.77 -5.32
N PRO A 10 -2.56 -21.68 -4.01
CA PRO A 10 -3.03 -20.45 -3.40
C PRO A 10 -1.91 -19.40 -3.40
N PHE A 11 -2.30 -18.12 -3.50
CA PHE A 11 -1.35 -17.02 -3.41
C PHE A 11 -0.89 -16.79 -1.96
N SER A 12 -1.81 -16.89 -0.99
CA SER A 12 -1.49 -16.71 0.42
C SER A 12 -2.35 -17.59 1.33
N ILE A 13 -1.93 -17.70 2.59
CA ILE A 13 -2.70 -18.36 3.65
C ILE A 13 -2.92 -17.32 4.75
N ILE A 14 -4.18 -17.00 5.02
CA ILE A 14 -4.58 -16.14 6.12
C ILE A 14 -4.52 -16.99 7.40
N THR A 15 -3.64 -16.59 8.32
CA THR A 15 -3.38 -17.29 9.59
C THR A 15 -4.16 -16.68 10.77
N SER A 16 -4.67 -15.46 10.64
CA SER A 16 -5.46 -14.78 11.67
C SER A 16 -6.50 -13.85 11.04
N ARG A 17 -7.68 -13.77 11.65
CA ARG A 17 -8.74 -12.82 11.30
C ARG A 17 -9.46 -12.37 12.58
N ASN A 18 -9.53 -11.06 12.82
CA ASN A 18 -10.10 -10.48 14.04
C ASN A 18 -9.51 -11.13 15.31
N ASP A 19 -8.18 -11.21 15.38
CA ASP A 19 -7.40 -11.79 16.48
C ASP A 19 -7.66 -13.28 16.75
N SER A 20 -8.41 -13.95 15.87
CA SER A 20 -8.71 -15.37 15.97
C SER A 20 -7.84 -16.16 14.98
N PRO A 21 -7.17 -17.24 15.40
CA PRO A 21 -6.39 -18.07 14.51
C PRO A 21 -7.31 -18.75 13.49
N VAL A 22 -6.95 -18.64 12.21
CA VAL A 22 -7.65 -19.27 11.09
C VAL A 22 -6.63 -19.88 10.13
N LYS A 23 -7.09 -20.71 9.20
CA LYS A 23 -6.25 -21.21 8.11
C LYS A 23 -7.07 -21.18 6.82
N ILE A 24 -7.09 -20.04 6.17
CA ILE A 24 -7.90 -19.79 4.98
C ILE A 24 -6.95 -19.55 3.80
N GLN A 25 -7.13 -20.30 2.72
CA GLN A 25 -6.42 -20.06 1.47
C GLN A 25 -7.03 -18.85 0.77
N ASP A 26 -6.19 -17.94 0.29
CA ASP A 26 -6.61 -16.76 -0.47
C ASP A 26 -5.87 -16.69 -1.80
N GLY A 27 -6.63 -16.36 -2.84
CA GLY A 27 -6.10 -16.08 -4.15
C GLY A 27 -5.63 -17.31 -4.91
N ALA A 28 -4.97 -17.08 -6.04
CA ALA A 28 -4.45 -18.14 -6.90
C ALA A 28 -3.20 -17.66 -7.64
N VAL A 29 -2.30 -18.60 -7.92
CA VAL A 29 -1.09 -18.38 -8.71
C VAL A 29 -1.15 -19.26 -9.95
N SER A 30 -0.94 -18.68 -11.13
CA SER A 30 -0.80 -19.44 -12.38
C SER A 30 0.38 -20.42 -12.31
N ASP A 31 0.32 -21.54 -13.02
CA ASP A 31 1.38 -22.58 -13.02
C ASP A 31 2.79 -22.05 -13.31
N ASN A 32 2.92 -21.00 -14.13
CA ASN A 32 4.21 -20.38 -14.46
C ASN A 32 4.67 -19.31 -13.46
N GLY A 33 3.92 -19.09 -12.38
CA GLY A 33 4.20 -18.14 -11.31
C GLY A 33 4.07 -16.66 -11.66
N LYS A 34 3.59 -16.29 -12.87
CA LYS A 34 3.60 -14.89 -13.33
C LYS A 34 2.30 -14.13 -13.10
N VAL A 35 1.18 -14.83 -12.91
CA VAL A 35 -0.14 -14.22 -12.70
C VAL A 35 -0.64 -14.60 -11.32
N TRP A 36 -0.92 -13.60 -10.50
CA TRP A 36 -1.42 -13.76 -9.14
C TRP A 36 -2.78 -13.06 -9.02
N GLY A 37 -3.74 -13.73 -8.40
CA GLY A 37 -4.99 -13.12 -7.91
C GLY A 37 -5.04 -13.20 -6.39
N THR A 38 -5.53 -12.17 -5.71
CA THR A 38 -5.69 -12.13 -4.25
C THR A 38 -6.79 -11.13 -3.86
N TYR A 39 -7.54 -11.41 -2.80
CA TYR A 39 -8.48 -10.44 -2.21
C TYR A 39 -7.82 -9.57 -1.14
N ILE A 40 -6.54 -9.79 -0.83
CA ILE A 40 -5.79 -8.94 0.10
C ILE A 40 -5.52 -7.60 -0.56
N HIS A 41 -6.23 -6.58 -0.11
CA HIS A 41 -5.99 -5.20 -0.48
C HIS A 41 -4.74 -4.65 0.20
N GLY A 42 -4.06 -3.71 -0.46
CA GLY A 42 -2.91 -3.01 0.13
C GLY A 42 -1.64 -3.86 0.27
N ILE A 43 -1.56 -5.03 -0.36
CA ILE A 43 -0.35 -5.88 -0.26
C ILE A 43 0.92 -5.16 -0.73
N PHE A 44 0.80 -4.27 -1.71
CA PHE A 44 1.92 -3.46 -2.18
C PHE A 44 2.24 -2.26 -1.29
N ASP A 45 1.42 -1.96 -0.27
CA ASP A 45 1.78 -0.96 0.75
C ASP A 45 2.83 -1.52 1.73
N ASN A 46 2.97 -2.85 1.80
CA ASN A 46 4.08 -3.48 2.50
C ASN A 46 5.38 -3.26 1.71
N ASP A 47 6.28 -2.45 2.26
CA ASP A 47 7.52 -2.06 1.61
C ASP A 47 8.47 -3.23 1.35
N GLU A 48 8.48 -4.24 2.21
CA GLU A 48 9.31 -5.44 2.07
C GLU A 48 8.82 -6.29 0.89
N PHE A 49 7.54 -6.67 0.92
CA PHE A 49 6.91 -7.42 -0.17
C PHE A 49 7.07 -6.71 -1.52
N ARG A 50 6.75 -5.41 -1.58
CA ARG A 50 6.85 -4.62 -2.81
C ARG A 50 8.30 -4.56 -3.33
N THR A 51 9.27 -4.40 -2.44
CA THR A 51 10.69 -4.32 -2.82
C THR A 51 11.17 -5.66 -3.39
N ASP A 52 10.87 -6.76 -2.71
CA ASP A 52 11.30 -8.09 -3.12
C ASP A 52 10.64 -8.50 -4.44
N PHE A 53 9.34 -8.28 -4.58
CA PHE A 53 8.60 -8.51 -5.81
C PHE A 53 9.21 -7.75 -7.01
N LEU A 54 9.46 -6.45 -6.85
CA LEU A 54 10.05 -5.64 -7.93
C LEU A 54 11.50 -6.05 -8.23
N ASN A 55 12.26 -6.47 -7.21
CA ASN A 55 13.63 -6.92 -7.37
C ASN A 55 13.71 -8.28 -8.08
N GLU A 56 12.75 -9.17 -7.86
CA GLU A 56 12.63 -10.42 -8.62
C GLU A 56 12.43 -10.14 -10.12
N ILE A 57 11.55 -9.20 -10.45
CA ILE A 57 11.31 -8.76 -11.84
C ILE A 57 12.57 -8.11 -12.42
N ARG A 58 13.26 -7.27 -11.64
CA ARG A 58 14.52 -6.63 -12.06
C ARG A 58 15.60 -7.65 -12.38
N SER A 59 15.78 -8.64 -11.50
CA SER A 59 16.75 -9.72 -11.69
C SER A 59 16.49 -10.47 -12.99
N LYS A 60 15.23 -10.85 -13.26
CA LYS A 60 14.82 -11.50 -14.53
C LYS A 60 15.08 -10.64 -15.77
N LYS A 61 15.16 -9.32 -15.62
CA LYS A 61 15.46 -8.36 -16.69
C LYS A 61 16.93 -7.93 -16.75
N GLY A 62 17.80 -8.46 -15.89
CA GLY A 62 19.20 -8.03 -15.80
C GLY A 62 19.39 -6.59 -15.28
N LEU A 63 18.40 -6.07 -14.56
CA LEU A 63 18.44 -4.71 -13.98
C LEU A 63 19.02 -4.73 -12.56
N PRO A 64 19.69 -3.65 -12.13
CA PRO A 64 20.21 -3.55 -10.77
C PRO A 64 19.08 -3.54 -9.74
N LEU A 65 19.30 -4.27 -8.65
CA LEU A 65 18.40 -4.32 -7.51
C LEU A 65 18.31 -2.95 -6.83
N GLN A 66 17.15 -2.65 -6.28
CA GLN A 66 16.90 -1.43 -5.53
C GLN A 66 16.77 -1.72 -4.04
N LYS A 67 17.18 -0.76 -3.22
CA LYS A 67 16.97 -0.82 -1.78
C LYS A 67 15.51 -0.56 -1.44
N LYS A 68 15.08 -1.05 -0.29
CA LYS A 68 13.77 -0.74 0.29
C LYS A 68 13.61 0.76 0.46
N ILE A 69 12.44 1.26 0.09
CA ILE A 69 12.03 2.65 0.28
C ILE A 69 10.74 2.64 1.09
N SER A 70 10.69 3.47 2.13
CA SER A 70 9.47 3.67 2.92
C SER A 70 8.41 4.39 2.08
N PHE A 71 7.32 3.70 1.75
CA PHE A 71 6.20 4.34 1.06
C PHE A 71 5.52 5.37 1.97
N ARG A 72 5.45 5.05 3.27
CA ARG A 72 4.89 5.95 4.29
C ARG A 72 5.66 7.27 4.34
N ASP A 73 6.99 7.22 4.40
CA ASP A 73 7.79 8.44 4.53
C ASP A 73 7.64 9.31 3.27
N LYS A 74 7.65 8.70 2.09
CA LYS A 74 7.39 9.41 0.82
C LYS A 74 6.00 10.03 0.76
N LYS A 75 4.99 9.31 1.25
CA LYS A 75 3.62 9.81 1.29
C LYS A 75 3.52 11.01 2.23
N ASP A 76 4.14 10.93 3.42
CA ASP A 76 4.15 12.02 4.40
C ASP A 76 4.90 13.25 3.86
N GLU A 77 6.02 13.05 3.17
CA GLU A 77 6.76 14.12 2.48
C GLU A 77 5.91 14.82 1.42
N ASN A 78 5.20 14.06 0.59
CA ASN A 78 4.31 14.61 -0.43
C ASN A 78 3.13 15.38 0.17
N ILE A 79 2.53 14.86 1.25
CA ILE A 79 1.45 15.55 1.97
C ILE A 79 1.95 16.86 2.57
N LYS A 80 3.14 16.86 3.16
CA LYS A 80 3.77 18.06 3.71
C LYS A 80 4.01 19.09 2.60
N THR A 81 4.57 18.66 1.48
CA THR A 81 4.81 19.51 0.31
C THR A 81 3.51 20.15 -0.19
N LEU A 82 2.44 19.36 -0.31
CA LEU A 82 1.13 19.87 -0.71
C LEU A 82 0.58 20.89 0.31
N ALA A 83 0.69 20.59 1.60
CA ALA A 83 0.24 21.49 2.65
C ALA A 83 1.00 22.83 2.64
N ASP A 84 2.30 22.80 2.35
CA ASP A 84 3.13 24.01 2.25
C ASP A 84 2.74 24.83 1.02
N VAL A 85 2.51 24.20 -0.13
CA VAL A 85 1.98 24.87 -1.33
C VAL A 85 0.65 25.55 -1.04
N VAL A 86 -0.27 24.85 -0.37
CA VAL A 86 -1.59 25.40 0.00
C VAL A 86 -1.43 26.62 0.92
N ARG A 87 -0.64 26.51 2.00
CA ARG A 87 -0.42 27.62 2.96
C ARG A 87 0.23 28.85 2.32
N ASN A 88 1.10 28.66 1.35
CA ASN A 88 1.81 29.75 0.70
C ASN A 88 0.94 30.50 -0.32
N ASN A 89 -0.11 29.87 -0.84
CA ASN A 89 -0.93 30.44 -1.92
C ASN A 89 -2.36 30.80 -1.48
N ILE A 90 -2.77 30.41 -0.28
CA ILE A 90 -4.13 30.60 0.22
C ILE A 90 -4.07 31.26 1.60
N ASP A 91 -4.89 32.29 1.81
CA ASP A 91 -5.07 32.92 3.12
C ASP A 91 -5.86 32.00 4.06
N ILE A 92 -5.13 31.11 4.73
CA ILE A 92 -5.69 30.16 5.68
C ILE A 92 -6.38 30.85 6.86
N LYS A 93 -5.91 32.05 7.27
CA LYS A 93 -6.55 32.80 8.35
C LYS A 93 -7.96 33.21 7.93
N LYS A 94 -8.09 33.78 6.74
CA LYS A 94 -9.40 34.16 6.18
C LYS A 94 -10.34 32.97 6.02
N ILE A 95 -9.83 31.80 5.63
CA ILE A 95 -10.63 30.56 5.58
C ILE A 95 -11.15 30.20 6.99
N TYR A 96 -10.29 30.24 8.00
CA TYR A 96 -10.71 29.99 9.38
C TYR A 96 -11.72 31.01 9.90
N ASP A 97 -11.59 32.28 9.52
CA ASP A 97 -12.57 33.33 9.83
C ASP A 97 -13.94 33.02 9.21
N ILE A 98 -13.97 32.68 7.92
CA ILE A 98 -15.21 32.32 7.21
C ILE A 98 -15.84 31.04 7.81
N ALA A 99 -15.01 30.07 8.19
CA ALA A 99 -15.46 28.82 8.81
C ALA A 99 -15.93 28.99 10.27
N GLY A 100 -15.83 30.19 10.86
CA GLY A 100 -16.15 30.43 12.27
C GLY A 100 -15.16 29.79 13.25
N LEU A 101 -13.99 29.38 12.77
CA LEU A 101 -12.91 28.74 13.53
C LEU A 101 -11.83 29.73 14.00
N ALA A 102 -11.98 31.01 13.66
CA ALA A 102 -11.15 32.07 14.19
C ALA A 102 -11.21 32.07 15.72
N LYS A 103 -10.04 31.99 16.37
CA LYS A 103 -9.94 32.21 17.81
C LYS A 103 -10.42 33.62 18.11
N ARG A 104 -11.64 33.73 18.66
CA ARG A 104 -12.11 34.94 19.32
C ARG A 104 -11.31 35.06 20.62
N CYS A 105 -10.37 36.00 20.65
CA CYS A 105 -9.89 36.56 21.91
C CYS A 105 -11.00 37.37 22.56
#